data_AF-A0A5B9CWJ3-F1
#
_entry.id   AF-A0A5B9CWJ3-F1
#
_cell.length_a   1.000
_cell.length_b   1.000
_cell.length_c   1.000
_cell.angle_alpha   90.00
_cell.angle_beta   90.00
_cell.angle_gamma   90.00
#
_symmetry.space_group_name_H-M   'P 1'
#
loop_
_entity.id
_entity.type
_entity.pdbx_description
1 polymer ?
#
loop_
_entity_poly.entity_id
_entity_poly.type
_entity_poly.pdbx_seq_one_letter_code
_entity_poly.pdbx_strand_id
1 'polypeptide(L)'
;MTNILTVIVLFVNYFARWSTLLLNYPIVFCYLSLALVSLMSLLVKKPFTIFYASAGASEEKRKHILFYLINKYITWIWVIIFFANGLLGAFFAWPPKLWWGTMSLICAGILFSKYLPNIMQYFYRAKHHGA
;
A
#
# COMPACT_ATOMS: atom_id res chain seq x y z
N MET A 1 5.19 2.63 -12.44
CA MET A 1 4.90 3.90 -13.16
C MET A 1 4.46 5.02 -12.22
N THR A 2 3.57 4.80 -11.24
CA THR A 2 2.95 5.93 -10.50
C THR A 2 3.87 6.68 -9.54
N ASN A 3 4.93 6.06 -9.03
CA ASN A 3 5.92 6.75 -8.18
C ASN A 3 6.70 7.83 -8.95
N ILE A 4 6.96 7.60 -10.24
CA ILE A 4 7.66 8.56 -11.11
C ILE A 4 6.75 9.76 -11.42
N LEU A 5 5.45 9.53 -11.63
CA LEU A 5 4.48 10.61 -11.86
C LEU A 5 4.40 11.54 -10.64
N THR A 6 4.26 10.99 -9.43
CA THR A 6 4.24 11.79 -8.19
C THR A 6 5.53 12.60 -8.04
N VAL A 7 6.69 12.01 -8.34
CA VAL A 7 7.99 12.70 -8.33
C VAL A 7 8.02 13.83 -9.36
N ILE A 8 7.59 13.59 -10.61
CA ILE A 8 7.55 14.63 -11.65
C ILE A 8 6.63 15.77 -11.24
N VAL A 9 5.43 15.46 -10.72
CA VAL A 9 4.47 16.48 -10.26
C VAL A 9 5.06 17.33 -9.15
N LEU A 10 5.70 16.71 -8.15
CA LEU A 10 6.35 17.44 -7.05
C LEU A 10 7.55 18.26 -7.55
N PHE A 11 8.34 17.71 -8.46
CA PHE A 11 9.51 18.38 -9.04
C PHE A 11 9.10 19.61 -9.84
N VAL A 12 8.16 19.47 -10.78
CA VAL A 12 7.63 20.59 -11.56
C VAL A 12 6.98 21.63 -10.64
N ASN A 13 6.22 21.19 -9.62
CA ASN A 13 5.63 22.08 -8.63
C ASN A 13 6.66 22.90 -7.86
N TYR A 14 7.81 22.30 -7.51
CA TYR A 14 8.87 22.98 -6.80
C TYR A 14 9.46 24.14 -7.61
N PHE A 15 9.69 23.94 -8.90
CA PHE A 15 10.25 24.99 -9.78
C PHE A 15 9.21 26.02 -10.23
N ALA A 16 8.04 25.57 -10.65
CA ALA A 16 7.00 26.43 -11.19
C ALA A 16 6.17 27.15 -10.11
N ARG A 17 6.21 26.67 -8.86
CA ARG A 17 5.43 27.17 -7.71
C ARG A 17 3.92 27.32 -7.97
N TRP A 18 3.38 26.56 -8.92
CA TRP A 18 1.97 26.60 -9.33
C TRP A 18 0.97 26.19 -8.23
N SER A 19 1.39 25.44 -7.18
CA SER A 19 0.54 25.05 -6.06
C SER A 19 1.27 25.17 -4.73
N THR A 20 0.79 26.11 -3.91
CA THR A 20 1.24 26.31 -2.52
C THR A 20 0.93 25.12 -1.64
N LEU A 21 -0.15 24.39 -1.93
CA LEU A 21 -0.56 23.21 -1.17
C LEU A 21 0.43 22.05 -1.35
N LEU A 22 0.88 21.80 -2.58
CA LEU A 22 1.92 20.80 -2.86
C LEU A 22 3.29 21.18 -2.31
N LEU A 23 3.60 22.48 -2.23
CA LEU A 23 4.83 22.98 -1.59
C LEU A 23 4.81 22.75 -0.07
N ASN A 24 3.67 23.01 0.58
CA ASN A 24 3.55 22.94 2.03
C ASN A 24 3.30 21.51 2.55
N TYR A 25 2.66 20.65 1.75
CA TYR A 25 2.28 19.29 2.16
C TYR A 25 2.70 18.19 1.16
N PRO A 26 3.97 18.14 0.73
CA PRO A 26 4.43 17.18 -0.28
C PRO A 26 4.28 15.72 0.20
N ILE A 27 4.48 15.45 1.49
CA ILE A 27 4.39 14.10 2.06
C ILE A 27 2.94 13.59 2.07
N VAL A 28 1.98 14.48 2.38
CA VAL A 28 0.55 14.14 2.35
C VAL A 28 0.14 13.75 0.93
N PHE A 29 0.57 14.54 -0.06
CA PHE A 29 0.31 14.24 -1.46
C PHE A 29 0.88 12.88 -1.88
N CYS A 30 2.09 12.53 -1.43
CA CYS A 30 2.67 11.21 -1.68
C CYS A 30 1.81 10.08 -1.10
N TYR A 31 1.42 10.17 0.17
CA TYR A 31 0.59 9.13 0.80
C TYR A 31 -0.77 8.99 0.15
N LEU A 32 -1.44 10.09 -0.19
CA LEU A 32 -2.72 10.04 -0.89
C LEU A 32 -2.57 9.47 -2.31
N SER A 33 -1.49 9.80 -3.01
CA SER A 33 -1.17 9.19 -4.31
C SER A 33 -0.97 7.68 -4.19
N LEU A 34 -0.23 7.22 -3.18
CA LEU A 34 -0.02 5.79 -2.93
C LEU A 34 -1.32 5.08 -2.56
N ALA A 35 -2.17 5.70 -1.74
CA ALA A 35 -3.48 5.19 -1.39
C ALA A 35 -4.35 5.02 -2.65
N LEU A 36 -4.41 6.05 -3.50
CA LEU A 36 -5.17 6.04 -4.74
C LEU A 36 -4.67 4.96 -5.69
N VAL A 37 -3.37 4.83 -5.88
CA VAL A 37 -2.78 3.80 -6.75
C VAL A 37 -3.08 2.40 -6.24
N SER A 38 -2.92 2.20 -4.94
CA SER A 38 -3.23 0.92 -4.30
C SER A 38 -4.70 0.57 -4.47
N LEU A 39 -5.60 1.55 -4.32
CA LEU A 39 -7.03 1.38 -4.51
C LEU A 39 -7.38 1.08 -5.98
N MET A 40 -6.83 1.85 -6.92
CA MET A 40 -7.03 1.62 -8.36
C MET A 40 -6.55 0.22 -8.76
N SER A 41 -5.44 -0.26 -8.18
CA SER A 41 -4.94 -1.62 -8.42
C SER A 41 -5.95 -2.70 -8.01
N LEU A 42 -6.72 -2.46 -6.94
CA LEU A 42 -7.82 -3.34 -6.53
C LEU A 42 -9.00 -3.26 -7.49
N LEU A 43 -9.38 -2.06 -7.93
CA LEU A 43 -10.50 -1.84 -8.85
C LEU A 43 -10.27 -2.51 -10.21
N VAL A 44 -9.04 -2.45 -10.73
CA VAL A 44 -8.67 -3.16 -11.96
C VAL A 44 -8.39 -4.66 -11.75
N LYS A 45 -8.66 -5.19 -10.55
CA LYS A 45 -8.43 -6.58 -10.16
C LYS A 45 -6.98 -7.04 -10.37
N LYS A 46 -6.02 -6.13 -10.26
CA LYS A 46 -4.57 -6.41 -10.29
C LYS A 46 -3.89 -5.77 -9.07
N PRO A 47 -4.11 -6.31 -7.86
CA PRO A 47 -3.52 -5.80 -6.63
C PRO A 47 -2.01 -5.60 -6.79
N PHE A 48 -1.49 -4.40 -6.47
CA PHE A 48 -0.09 -4.06 -6.75
C PHE A 48 0.90 -5.01 -6.04
N THR A 49 0.51 -5.59 -4.90
CA THR A 49 1.34 -6.51 -4.14
C THR A 49 1.65 -7.79 -4.90
N ILE A 50 0.83 -8.16 -5.90
CA ILE A 50 1.10 -9.32 -6.78
C ILE A 50 2.44 -9.15 -7.48
N PHE A 51 2.79 -7.94 -7.91
CA PHE A 51 4.06 -7.70 -8.61
C PHE A 51 5.25 -8.14 -7.76
N TYR A 52 5.27 -7.73 -6.48
CA TYR A 52 6.33 -8.08 -5.54
C TYR A 52 6.25 -9.54 -5.08
N ALA A 53 5.05 -10.04 -4.76
CA ALA A 53 4.86 -11.42 -4.34
C ALA A 53 5.21 -12.43 -5.45
N SER A 54 5.09 -12.04 -6.72
CA SER A 54 5.38 -12.91 -7.86
C SER A 54 6.86 -13.23 -8.03
N ALA A 55 7.76 -12.38 -7.52
CA ALA A 55 9.21 -12.61 -7.58
C ALA A 55 9.66 -13.81 -6.74
N GLY A 56 8.94 -14.11 -5.65
CA GLY A 56 9.26 -15.22 -4.73
C GLY A 56 8.31 -16.43 -4.84
N ALA A 57 7.39 -16.44 -5.80
CA ALA A 57 6.36 -17.48 -5.92
C ALA A 57 6.50 -18.27 -7.23
N SER A 58 6.37 -19.60 -7.15
CA SER A 58 6.32 -20.47 -8.33
C SER A 58 5.13 -20.16 -9.23
N GLU A 59 5.24 -20.50 -10.52
CA GLU A 59 4.18 -20.22 -11.50
C GLU A 59 2.84 -20.89 -11.13
N GLU A 60 2.87 -22.11 -10.61
CA GLU A 60 1.68 -22.81 -10.11
C GLU A 60 1.01 -22.04 -8.97
N LYS A 61 1.78 -21.56 -7.99
CA LYS A 61 1.24 -20.75 -6.88
C LYS A 61 0.62 -19.46 -7.39
N ARG A 62 1.21 -18.82 -8.39
CA ARG A 62 0.73 -17.56 -8.98
C ARG A 62 -0.63 -17.72 -9.67
N LYS A 63 -0.93 -18.89 -10.24
CA LYS A 63 -2.21 -19.19 -10.89
C LYS A 63 -3.32 -19.54 -9.90
N HIS A 64 -2.98 -19.88 -8.66
CA HIS A 64 -3.96 -20.29 -7.65
C HIS A 64 -4.80 -19.11 -7.12
N ILE A 65 -6.12 -19.30 -6.97
CA ILE A 65 -7.05 -18.24 -6.52
C ILE A 65 -6.68 -17.65 -5.15
N LEU A 66 -6.17 -18.50 -4.24
CA LEU A 66 -5.71 -18.08 -2.92
C LEU A 66 -4.58 -17.04 -3.00
N PHE A 67 -3.69 -17.15 -3.99
CA PHE A 67 -2.61 -16.18 -4.17
C PHE A 67 -3.16 -14.79 -4.53
N TYR A 68 -4.18 -14.73 -5.39
CA TYR A 68 -4.90 -13.48 -5.67
C TYR A 68 -5.59 -12.92 -4.41
N LEU A 69 -6.30 -13.76 -3.66
CA LEU A 69 -7.03 -13.33 -2.47
C LEU A 69 -6.10 -12.76 -1.39
N ILE A 70 -5.00 -13.47 -1.07
CA ILE A 70 -3.99 -12.99 -0.12
C ILE A 70 -3.49 -11.60 -0.52
N ASN A 71 -3.08 -11.44 -1.79
CA ASN A 71 -2.58 -10.17 -2.30
C ASN A 71 -3.64 -9.07 -2.31
N LYS A 72 -4.91 -9.41 -2.58
CA LYS A 72 -6.03 -8.47 -2.49
C LYS A 72 -6.18 -7.94 -1.06
N TYR A 73 -6.12 -8.80 -0.03
CA TYR A 73 -6.23 -8.37 1.36
C TYR A 73 -5.01 -7.55 1.81
N ILE A 74 -3.80 -7.97 1.47
CA ILE A 74 -2.58 -7.20 1.77
C ILE A 74 -2.65 -5.81 1.11
N THR A 75 -3.07 -5.74 -0.15
CA THR A 75 -3.25 -4.46 -0.85
C THR A 75 -4.29 -3.57 -0.16
N TRP A 76 -5.41 -4.12 0.33
CA TRP A 76 -6.39 -3.36 1.12
C TRP A 76 -5.78 -2.79 2.40
N ILE A 77 -4.97 -3.56 3.12
CA ILE A 77 -4.25 -3.07 4.31
C ILE A 77 -3.36 -1.87 3.94
N TRP A 78 -2.63 -1.95 2.83
CA TRP A 78 -1.82 -0.83 2.35
C TRP A 78 -2.63 0.40 1.95
N VAL A 79 -3.80 0.24 1.32
CA VAL A 79 -4.72 1.36 1.05
C VAL A 79 -5.07 2.08 2.35
N ILE A 80 -5.46 1.33 3.38
CA ILE A 80 -5.85 1.90 4.68
C ILE A 80 -4.67 2.62 5.32
N ILE A 81 -3.48 2.01 5.33
CA ILE A 81 -2.28 2.62 5.93
C ILE A 81 -1.89 3.91 5.21
N PHE A 82 -1.82 3.90 3.87
CA PHE A 82 -1.46 5.08 3.11
C PHE A 82 -2.50 6.19 3.28
N PHE A 83 -3.78 5.85 3.26
CA PHE A 83 -4.85 6.81 3.46
C PHE A 83 -4.81 7.42 4.88
N ALA A 84 -4.66 6.58 5.91
CA ALA A 84 -4.54 7.03 7.31
C ALA A 84 -3.32 7.94 7.50
N ASN A 85 -2.15 7.57 6.95
CA ASN A 85 -0.95 8.41 7.01
C ASN A 85 -1.13 9.75 6.27
N GLY A 86 -1.82 9.74 5.12
CA GLY A 86 -2.18 10.96 4.40
C GLY A 86 -3.08 11.87 5.22
N LEU A 87 -4.14 11.34 5.83
CA LEU A 87 -5.03 12.11 6.70
C LEU A 87 -4.31 12.65 7.95
N LEU A 88 -3.54 11.80 8.63
CA LEU A 88 -2.76 12.20 9.79
C LEU A 88 -1.82 13.38 9.47
N GLY A 89 -1.12 13.31 8.33
CA GLY A 89 -0.25 14.40 7.89
C GLY A 89 -1.00 15.67 7.44
N ALA A 90 -2.25 15.56 6.99
CA ALA A 90 -3.07 16.70 6.59
C ALA A 90 -3.64 17.46 7.80
N PHE A 91 -4.01 16.74 8.87
CA PHE A 91 -4.66 17.33 10.05
C PHE A 91 -3.69 17.77 11.15
N PHE A 92 -2.53 17.11 11.27
CA PHE A 92 -1.53 17.41 12.29
C PHE A 92 -0.28 17.90 11.59
N ALA A 93 0.19 19.11 11.90
CA ALA A 93 1.28 19.87 11.25
C ALA A 93 2.69 19.23 11.32
N TRP A 94 2.79 17.93 11.02
CA TRP A 94 3.98 17.09 11.01
C TRP A 94 4.88 17.19 12.26
N PRO A 95 4.34 17.13 13.50
CA PRO A 95 5.19 17.09 14.68
C PRO A 95 6.02 15.79 14.68
N PRO A 96 7.22 15.76 15.31
CA PRO A 96 8.06 14.56 15.37
C PRO A 96 7.35 13.31 15.91
N LYS A 97 6.35 13.48 16.79
CA LYS A 97 5.51 12.37 17.29
C LYS A 97 4.67 11.71 16.18
N LEU A 98 4.22 12.48 15.19
CA LEU A 98 3.46 11.97 14.05
C LEU A 98 4.30 11.04 13.19
N TRP A 99 5.60 11.31 13.07
CA TRP A 99 6.55 10.44 12.35
C TRP A 99 6.61 9.03 12.95
N TRP A 100 6.64 8.93 14.28
CA TRP A 100 6.58 7.63 14.96
C TRP A 100 5.27 6.89 14.70
N GLY A 101 4.15 7.62 14.67
CA GLY A 101 2.84 7.05 14.33
C GLY A 101 2.79 6.51 12.91
N THR A 102 3.25 7.30 11.93
CA THR A 102 3.25 6.86 10.51
C THR A 102 4.19 5.68 10.30
N MET A 103 5.37 5.68 10.91
CA MET A 103 6.30 4.54 10.87
C MET A 103 5.71 3.28 11.51
N SER A 104 5.03 3.41 12.66
CA SER A 104 4.38 2.28 13.32
C SER A 104 3.32 1.62 12.43
N LEU A 105 2.52 2.43 11.71
CA LEU A 105 1.54 1.92 10.74
C LEU A 105 2.21 1.20 9.56
N ILE A 106 3.31 1.74 9.04
CA ILE A 106 4.08 1.07 7.97
C ILE A 106 4.66 -0.26 8.47
N CYS A 107 5.26 -0.30 9.66
CA CYS A 107 5.77 -1.53 10.27
C CYS A 107 4.66 -2.57 10.45
N ALA A 108 3.47 -2.16 10.89
CA ALA A 108 2.31 -3.05 10.99
C ALA A 108 1.93 -3.62 9.61
N GLY A 109 1.88 -2.79 8.56
CA GLY A 109 1.63 -3.25 7.18
C GLY A 109 2.63 -4.28 6.68
N ILE A 110 3.92 -4.11 7.00
CA ILE A 110 4.97 -5.07 6.68
C ILE A 110 4.75 -6.40 7.42
N LEU A 111 4.45 -6.34 8.72
CA LEU A 111 4.16 -7.54 9.51
C LEU A 111 2.94 -8.29 8.95
N PHE A 112 1.84 -7.59 8.65
CA PHE A 112 0.68 -8.18 8.00
C PHE A 112 1.03 -8.82 6.65
N SER A 113 1.84 -8.15 5.83
CA SER A 113 2.28 -8.68 4.53
C SER A 113 3.09 -9.98 4.68
N LYS A 114 3.84 -10.12 5.79
CA LYS A 114 4.65 -11.32 6.09
C LYS A 114 3.81 -12.47 6.63
N TYR A 115 2.90 -12.22 7.58
CA TYR A 115 2.22 -13.29 8.33
C TYR A 115 0.86 -13.69 7.75
N LEU A 116 0.12 -12.77 7.13
CA LEU A 116 -1.21 -13.04 6.57
C LEU A 116 -1.24 -14.20 5.56
N PRO A 117 -0.26 -14.36 4.65
CA PRO A 117 -0.24 -15.48 3.71
C PRO A 117 -0.28 -16.84 4.40
N ASN A 118 0.53 -17.02 5.46
CA ASN A 118 0.63 -18.29 6.19
C ASN A 118 -0.67 -18.62 6.92
N ILE A 119 -1.28 -17.62 7.55
CA ILE A 119 -2.55 -17.75 8.26
C ILE A 119 -3.66 -18.17 7.29
N MET A 120 -3.78 -17.49 6.14
CA MET A 120 -4.79 -17.81 5.14
C MET A 120 -4.59 -19.20 4.52
N GLN A 121 -3.34 -19.60 4.28
CA GLN A 121 -3.03 -20.95 3.79
C GLN A 121 -3.35 -22.05 4.80
N TYR A 122 -3.17 -21.77 6.10
CA TYR A 122 -3.54 -22.71 7.17
C TYR A 122 -5.06 -22.93 7.19
N PHE A 123 -5.85 -21.86 7.24
CA PHE A 123 -7.31 -21.96 7.23
C PHE A 123 -7.85 -22.60 5.94
N TYR A 124 -7.26 -22.29 4.79
CA TYR A 124 -7.63 -22.90 3.52
C TYR A 124 -7.40 -24.41 3.51
N ARG A 125 -6.23 -24.87 4.00
CA ARG A 125 -5.91 -26.30 4.12
C ARG A 125 -6.85 -27.02 5.10
N ALA A 126 -7.10 -26.44 6.27
CA ALA A 126 -8.01 -27.01 7.26
C ALA A 126 -9.43 -27.20 6.69
N LYS A 127 -9.91 -26.27 5.87
CA LYS A 127 -11.24 -26.33 5.24
C LYS A 127 -11.36 -27.37 4.12
N HIS A 128 -10.27 -27.74 3.45
CA HIS A 128 -10.32 -28.60 2.25
C HIS A 128 -9.70 -29.98 2.42
N HIS A 129 -8.88 -30.19 3.45
CA HIS A 129 -8.29 -31.51 3.77
C HIS A 129 -8.83 -32.10 5.09
N GLY A 130 -9.77 -31.43 5.75
CA GLY A 130 -10.45 -31.91 6.95
C GLY A 130 -11.83 -32.52 6.70
N ALA A 131 -12.15 -32.87 5.44
CA ALA A 131 -13.40 -33.53 5.02
C ALA A 131 -13.10 -34.91 4.44
#